data_AF-A0A7Y1FZF4-F1
#
_entry.id   AF-A0A7Y1FZF4-F1
#
_cell.length_a   1.000
_cell.length_b   1.000
_cell.length_c   1.000
_cell.angle_alpha   90.00
_cell.angle_beta   90.00
_cell.angle_gamma   90.00
#
_symmetry.space_group_name_H-M   'P 1'
#
loop_
_entity.id
_entity.type
_entity.pdbx_description
1 polymer ?
#
loop_
_entity_poly.entity_id
_entity_poly.type
_entity_poly.pdbx_seq_one_letter_code
_entity_poly.pdbx_strand_id
1 'polypeptide(L)'
;MSISFNRALGIHEQALGFRAQRAEVLANNIANADTPNYKARDLQFANVLAEQSAKSQRGPVSLNRTDSQHIAAEGVAGGDAGLEYRIPFSPSIDQNTVDLQIEQSNYAENSVQFQASFTFLNSKFKGLVNALRGE
;
A
#
# COMPACT_ATOMS: atom_id res chain seq x y z
N MET A 1 -4.51 -31.94 8.17
CA MET A 1 -4.84 -30.55 8.55
C MET A 1 -3.71 -29.64 8.09
N SER A 2 -3.87 -28.92 6.98
CA SER A 2 -2.85 -27.95 6.54
C SER A 2 -3.00 -26.66 7.34
N ILE A 3 -1.99 -26.30 8.12
CA ILE A 3 -1.93 -24.98 8.76
C ILE A 3 -1.78 -23.96 7.63
N SER A 4 -2.87 -23.28 7.27
CA SER A 4 -2.80 -22.18 6.32
C SER A 4 -2.24 -20.95 7.04
N PHE A 5 -0.93 -20.72 6.90
CA PHE A 5 -0.18 -19.60 7.52
C PHE A 5 -0.84 -18.23 7.25
N ASN A 6 -1.44 -18.07 6.07
CA ASN A 6 -2.18 -16.86 5.69
C ASN A 6 -3.35 -16.55 6.66
N ARG A 7 -4.06 -17.57 7.16
CA ARG A 7 -5.08 -17.40 8.20
C ARG A 7 -4.50 -17.15 9.59
N ALA A 8 -3.34 -17.73 9.90
CA ALA A 8 -2.72 -17.64 11.22
C ALA A 8 -2.04 -16.29 11.47
N LEU A 9 -1.43 -15.71 10.44
CA LEU A 9 -0.76 -14.41 10.47
C LEU A 9 -1.72 -13.25 10.20
N GLY A 10 -2.87 -13.52 9.58
CA GLY A 10 -3.91 -12.53 9.30
C GLY A 10 -3.42 -11.40 8.40
N ILE A 11 -3.90 -10.18 8.66
CA ILE A 11 -3.58 -9.00 7.84
C ILE A 11 -2.19 -8.40 8.12
N HIS A 12 -1.46 -8.89 9.11
CA HIS A 12 -0.24 -8.22 9.60
C HIS A 12 0.92 -8.28 8.60
N GLU A 13 1.06 -9.37 7.86
CA GLU A 13 2.05 -9.49 6.79
C GLU A 13 1.78 -8.48 5.66
N GLN A 14 0.52 -8.44 5.21
CA GLN A 14 0.06 -7.52 4.16
C GLN A 14 0.19 -6.05 4.61
N ALA A 15 -0.16 -5.77 5.87
CA ALA A 15 0.00 -4.45 6.47
C ALA A 15 1.47 -4.05 6.52
N LEU A 16 2.38 -4.95 6.91
CA LEU A 16 3.82 -4.66 6.93
C LEU A 16 4.34 -4.31 5.54
N GLY A 17 3.95 -5.08 4.52
CA GLY A 17 4.28 -4.80 3.12
C GLY A 17 3.75 -3.45 2.65
N PHE A 18 2.48 -3.14 2.94
CA PHE A 18 1.88 -1.84 2.65
C PHE A 18 2.64 -0.69 3.32
N ARG A 19 3.05 -0.86 4.58
CA ARG A 19 3.79 0.16 5.32
C ARG A 19 5.16 0.41 4.73
N ALA A 20 5.84 -0.63 4.22
CA ALA A 20 7.08 -0.47 3.49
C ALA A 20 6.88 0.32 2.18
N GLN A 21 5.86 -0.03 1.39
CA GLN A 21 5.52 0.68 0.15
C GLN A 21 5.18 2.16 0.42
N ARG A 22 4.37 2.43 1.44
CA ARG A 22 4.04 3.82 1.81
C ARG A 22 5.28 4.60 2.26
N ALA A 23 6.23 3.97 2.95
CA ALA A 23 7.49 4.61 3.32
C ALA A 23 8.29 5.04 2.09
N GLU A 24 8.34 4.20 1.06
CA GLU A 24 8.98 4.51 -0.23
C GLU A 24 8.32 5.70 -0.93
N VAL A 25 6.99 5.73 -0.97
CA VAL A 25 6.22 6.85 -1.56
C VAL A 25 6.48 8.17 -0.83
N LEU A 26 6.42 8.14 0.51
CA LEU A 26 6.69 9.33 1.33
C LEU A 26 8.16 9.78 1.19
N ALA A 27 9.11 8.85 1.13
CA ALA A 27 10.52 9.17 0.90
C ALA A 27 10.74 9.82 -0.48
N ASN A 28 10.07 9.32 -1.52
CA ASN A 28 10.09 9.93 -2.85
C ASN A 28 9.50 11.35 -2.84
N ASN A 29 8.41 11.60 -2.11
CA ASN A 29 7.88 12.96 -1.96
C ASN A 29 8.89 13.89 -1.26
N ILE A 30 9.48 13.45 -0.16
CA ILE A 30 10.49 14.22 0.60
C ILE A 30 11.69 14.55 -0.29
N ALA A 31 12.19 13.58 -1.07
CA ALA A 31 13.32 13.79 -1.96
C ALA A 31 13.02 14.81 -3.08
N ASN A 32 11.76 14.90 -3.52
CA ASN A 32 11.33 15.82 -4.57
C ASN A 32 10.65 17.09 -4.00
N ALA A 33 10.81 17.39 -2.71
CA ALA A 33 10.22 18.57 -2.07
C ALA A 33 10.71 19.90 -2.68
N ASP A 34 11.91 19.92 -3.27
CA ASP A 34 12.48 21.10 -3.94
C ASP A 34 12.43 20.98 -5.48
N THR A 35 11.62 20.06 -6.02
CA THR A 35 11.50 19.86 -7.47
C THR A 35 10.29 20.62 -8.02
N PRO A 36 10.48 21.61 -8.92
CA PRO A 36 9.38 22.36 -9.51
C PRO A 36 8.36 21.46 -10.22
N ASN A 37 7.07 21.82 -10.16
CA ASN A 37 5.94 21.09 -10.74
C ASN A 37 5.70 19.66 -10.19
N TYR A 38 6.41 19.21 -9.15
CA TYR A 38 6.20 17.87 -8.59
C TYR A 38 4.82 17.74 -7.90
N LYS A 39 4.20 16.57 -8.03
CA LYS A 39 2.88 16.26 -7.48
C LYS A 39 2.98 15.12 -6.46
N ALA A 40 2.76 15.43 -5.19
CA ALA A 40 2.76 14.48 -4.09
C ALA A 40 1.71 13.38 -4.29
N ARG A 41 2.11 12.14 -4.02
CA ARG A 41 1.23 10.96 -4.01
C ARG A 41 1.19 10.33 -2.63
N ASP A 42 0.13 9.63 -2.29
CA ASP A 42 0.06 8.83 -1.07
C ASP A 42 -0.69 7.52 -1.32
N LEU A 43 -0.48 6.56 -0.42
CA LEU A 43 -1.19 5.30 -0.33
C LEU A 43 -2.09 5.34 0.91
N GLN A 44 -3.40 5.22 0.72
CA GLN A 44 -4.34 5.12 1.83
C GLN A 44 -4.66 3.64 2.12
N PHE A 45 -4.36 3.20 3.34
CA PHE A 45 -4.54 1.79 3.73
C PHE A 45 -5.98 1.30 3.55
N ALA A 46 -6.97 2.14 3.89
CA ALA A 46 -8.38 1.82 3.73
C ALA A 46 -8.75 1.57 2.26
N ASN A 47 -8.23 2.39 1.34
CA ASN A 47 -8.52 2.28 -0.09
C ASN A 47 -7.87 1.02 -0.67
N VAL A 48 -6.62 0.74 -0.31
CA VAL A 48 -5.92 -0.48 -0.75
C VAL A 48 -6.59 -1.73 -0.18
N LEU A 49 -7.02 -1.72 1.09
CA LEU A 49 -7.72 -2.86 1.68
C LEU A 49 -9.10 -3.08 1.03
N ALA A 50 -9.84 -2.00 0.78
CA ALA A 50 -11.10 -2.06 0.05
C ALA A 50 -10.89 -2.61 -1.36
N GLU A 51 -9.84 -2.19 -2.07
CA GLU A 51 -9.54 -2.67 -3.42
C GLU A 51 -9.12 -4.15 -3.43
N GLN A 52 -8.29 -4.58 -2.47
CA GLN A 52 -7.89 -5.99 -2.33
C GLN A 52 -9.10 -6.89 -2.01
N SER A 53 -9.99 -6.45 -1.10
CA SER A 53 -11.23 -7.18 -0.83
C SER A 53 -12.17 -7.22 -2.04
N ALA A 54 -12.27 -6.12 -2.79
CA ALA A 54 -13.07 -6.05 -4.01
C ALA A 54 -12.49 -6.92 -5.15
N LYS A 55 -11.17 -7.02 -5.30
CA LYS A 55 -10.50 -7.93 -6.26
C LYS A 55 -10.75 -9.41 -5.94
N SER A 56 -10.86 -9.76 -4.65
CA SER A 56 -11.21 -11.12 -4.24
C SER A 56 -12.67 -11.47 -4.59
N GLN A 57 -13.56 -10.48 -4.65
CA GLN A 57 -14.98 -10.65 -4.97
C GLN A 57 -15.30 -10.49 -6.46
N ARG A 58 -14.62 -9.57 -7.16
CA ARG A 58 -14.75 -9.34 -8.60
C ARG A 58 -13.67 -10.15 -9.31
N GLY A 59 -14.06 -11.28 -9.90
CA GLY A 59 -13.19 -12.03 -10.82
C GLY A 59 -12.65 -11.14 -11.96
N PRO A 60 -11.72 -11.66 -12.78
CA PRO A 60 -11.07 -10.88 -13.83
C PRO A 60 -12.11 -10.18 -14.70
N VAL A 61 -12.04 -8.84 -14.76
CA VAL A 61 -12.92 -8.02 -15.60
C VAL A 61 -12.51 -8.25 -17.05
N SER A 62 -13.29 -9.04 -17.78
CA SER A 62 -13.12 -9.21 -19.23
C SER A 62 -14.03 -8.22 -19.96
N LEU A 63 -13.46 -7.40 -20.84
CA LEU A 63 -14.26 -6.59 -21.76
C LEU A 63 -14.76 -7.47 -22.92
N ASN A 64 -16.00 -7.25 -23.36
CA ASN A 64 -16.52 -7.95 -24.53
C ASN A 64 -15.85 -7.41 -25.81
N ARG A 65 -15.26 -8.30 -26.60
CA ARG A 65 -14.60 -7.94 -27.86
C ARG A 65 -15.65 -7.98 -28.97
N THR A 66 -16.06 -6.81 -29.46
CA THR A 66 -17.08 -6.71 -30.52
C THR A 66 -16.55 -7.05 -31.91
N ASP A 67 -15.24 -6.94 -32.13
CA ASP A 67 -14.59 -7.27 -33.40
C ASP A 67 -13.29 -8.05 -33.17
N SER A 68 -13.01 -9.02 -34.04
CA SER A 68 -11.76 -9.81 -34.05
C SER A 68 -10.47 -8.97 -34.08
N GLN A 69 -10.50 -7.75 -34.61
CA GLN A 69 -9.34 -6.84 -34.67
C GLN A 69 -9.20 -5.95 -33.43
N HIS A 70 -10.17 -5.92 -32.52
CA HIS A 70 -10.04 -5.12 -31.30
C HIS A 70 -8.92 -5.66 -30.41
N ILE A 71 -8.15 -4.79 -29.77
CA ILE A 71 -7.10 -5.19 -28.83
C ILE A 71 -7.75 -5.89 -27.63
N ALA A 72 -7.19 -7.02 -27.19
CA ALA A 72 -7.67 -7.70 -25.99
C ALA A 72 -7.35 -6.79 -24.80
N ALA A 73 -8.38 -6.27 -24.14
CA ALA A 73 -8.22 -5.65 -22.84
C ALA A 73 -8.08 -6.76 -21.80
N GLU A 74 -6.92 -7.41 -21.79
CA GLU A 74 -6.48 -8.17 -20.62
C GLU A 74 -6.26 -7.14 -19.53
N GLY A 75 -6.98 -7.29 -18.41
CA GLY A 75 -6.97 -6.33 -17.32
C GLY A 75 -5.53 -5.95 -16.97
N VAL A 76 -5.13 -4.75 -17.36
CA VAL A 76 -3.79 -4.24 -17.10
C VAL A 76 -3.68 -4.07 -15.60
N ALA A 77 -3.09 -5.06 -14.93
CA ALA A 77 -2.72 -4.99 -13.52
C ALA A 77 -1.50 -4.06 -13.32
N GLY A 78 -1.45 -2.94 -14.05
CA GLY A 78 -0.26 -2.11 -14.24
C GLY A 78 -0.36 -0.71 -13.65
N GLY A 79 -1.45 -0.38 -12.96
CA GLY A 79 -1.47 0.78 -12.07
C GLY A 79 -1.01 0.34 -10.69
N ASP A 80 -0.14 1.13 -10.06
CA ASP A 80 0.17 0.99 -8.64
C ASP A 80 -1.15 1.24 -7.87
N ALA A 81 -1.86 0.15 -7.62
CA ALA A 81 -3.27 0.15 -7.25
C ALA A 81 -3.41 0.79 -5.87
N GLY A 82 -3.88 2.04 -5.86
CA GLY A 82 -4.04 2.86 -4.66
C GLY A 82 -3.10 4.05 -4.55
N LEU A 83 -2.18 4.29 -5.49
CA LEU A 83 -1.42 5.55 -5.56
C LEU A 83 -2.34 6.68 -6.03
N GLU A 84 -2.72 7.55 -5.11
CA GLU A 84 -3.57 8.69 -5.39
C GLU A 84 -2.76 9.99 -5.24
N TYR A 85 -3.04 10.97 -6.10
CA TYR A 85 -2.50 12.31 -5.94
C TYR A 85 -3.17 13.00 -4.76
N ARG A 86 -2.38 13.66 -3.92
CA ARG A 86 -2.89 14.40 -2.77
C ARG A 86 -3.44 15.75 -3.21
N ILE A 87 -4.53 16.19 -2.58
CA ILE A 87 -5.00 17.57 -2.69
C ILE A 87 -4.11 18.44 -1.80
N PRO A 88 -3.33 19.40 -2.35
CA PRO A 88 -2.45 20.24 -1.55
C PRO A 88 -3.23 21.17 -0.63
N PHE A 89 -2.76 21.34 0.60
CA PHE A 89 -3.27 22.36 1.51
C PHE A 89 -2.72 23.76 1.16
N SER A 90 -1.44 23.85 0.81
CA SER A 90 -0.78 25.08 0.36
C SER A 90 0.17 24.75 -0.80
N PRO A 91 -0.24 24.88 -2.06
CA PRO A 91 0.67 24.69 -3.19
C PRO A 91 1.72 25.80 -3.21
N SER A 92 2.97 25.41 -3.50
CA SER A 92 4.06 26.36 -3.66
C SER A 92 3.91 27.16 -4.96
N ILE A 93 4.60 28.31 -5.03
CA ILE A 93 4.59 29.22 -6.20
C ILE A 93 5.10 28.54 -7.49
N ASP A 94 5.96 27.55 -7.33
CA ASP A 94 6.56 26.72 -8.40
C ASP A 94 5.68 25.53 -8.81
N GLN A 95 4.43 25.50 -8.35
CA GLN A 95 3.46 24.42 -8.57
C GLN A 95 3.85 23.07 -7.95
N ASN A 96 4.82 23.03 -7.03
CA ASN A 96 5.03 21.85 -6.20
C ASN A 96 3.88 21.71 -5.19
N THR A 97 3.37 20.49 -5.01
CA THR A 97 2.31 20.18 -4.05
C THR A 97 2.82 19.44 -2.81
N VAL A 98 4.13 19.22 -2.70
CA VAL A 98 4.77 18.62 -1.53
C VAL A 98 4.93 19.66 -0.42
N ASP A 99 4.54 19.28 0.79
CA ASP A 99 4.86 20.01 2.02
C ASP A 99 5.82 19.15 2.85
N LEU A 100 7.07 19.61 2.99
CA LEU A 100 8.14 18.84 3.61
C LEU A 100 7.83 18.45 5.07
N GLN A 101 7.29 19.38 5.86
CA GLN A 101 6.98 19.13 7.27
C GLN A 101 5.86 18.10 7.40
N ILE A 102 4.84 18.19 6.55
CA ILE A 102 3.74 17.21 6.53
C ILE A 102 4.25 15.84 6.09
N GLU A 103 5.06 15.76 5.04
CA GLU A 103 5.61 14.49 4.57
C GLU A 103 6.54 13.83 5.61
N GLN A 104 7.37 14.62 6.33
CA GLN A 104 8.18 14.12 7.45
C GLN A 104 7.33 13.59 8.60
N SER A 105 6.24 14.30 8.95
CA SER A 105 5.30 13.86 9.98
C SER A 105 4.62 12.54 9.59
N ASN A 106 4.15 12.43 8.34
CA ASN A 106 3.55 11.22 7.80
C ASN A 106 4.55 10.05 7.77
N TYR A 107 5.81 10.32 7.43
CA TYR A 107 6.87 9.31 7.40
C TYR A 107 7.16 8.77 8.81
N ALA A 108 7.22 9.67 9.80
CA ALA A 108 7.38 9.30 11.20
C ALA A 108 6.20 8.45 11.70
N GLU A 109 4.96 8.86 11.41
CA GLU A 109 3.75 8.10 11.76
C GLU A 109 3.79 6.69 11.14
N ASN A 110 4.11 6.61 9.84
CA ASN A 110 4.20 5.34 9.13
C ASN A 110 5.29 4.43 9.71
N SER A 111 6.41 5.00 10.16
CA SER A 111 7.51 4.26 10.80
C SER A 111 7.07 3.64 12.14
N VAL A 112 6.32 4.38 12.97
CA VAL A 112 5.76 3.84 14.21
C VAL A 112 4.78 2.70 13.93
N GLN A 113 3.91 2.88 12.91
CA GLN A 113 2.93 1.87 12.52
C GLN A 113 3.58 0.62 11.91
N PHE A 114 4.69 0.77 11.17
CA PHE A 114 5.52 -0.33 10.69
C PHE A 114 6.10 -1.13 11.87
N GLN A 115 6.72 -0.46 12.84
CA GLN A 115 7.31 -1.11 14.01
C GLN A 115 6.27 -1.87 14.85
N ALA A 116 5.08 -1.29 15.03
CA ALA A 116 3.98 -1.96 15.69
C ALA A 116 3.54 -3.22 14.93
N SER A 117 3.36 -3.12 13.61
CA SER A 117 2.98 -4.26 12.75
C SER A 117 4.01 -5.40 12.81
N PHE A 118 5.30 -5.05 12.79
CA PHE A 118 6.39 -6.01 12.93
C PHE A 118 6.38 -6.70 14.31
N THR A 119 6.12 -5.94 15.38
CA THR A 119 6.03 -6.48 16.74
C THR A 119 4.89 -7.49 16.88
N PHE A 120 3.72 -7.18 16.32
CA PHE A 120 2.57 -8.11 16.31
C PHE A 120 2.86 -9.36 15.49
N LEU A 121 3.45 -9.20 14.30
CA LEU A 121 3.82 -10.32 13.44
C LEU A 121 4.81 -11.27 14.14
N ASN A 122 5.85 -10.72 14.76
CA ASN A 122 6.83 -11.49 15.53
C ASN A 122 6.18 -12.22 16.72
N SER A 123 5.24 -11.57 17.40
CA SER A 123 4.50 -12.18 18.52
C SER A 123 3.64 -13.36 18.06
N LYS A 124 3.02 -13.28 16.87
CA LYS A 124 2.28 -14.39 16.25
C LYS A 124 3.20 -15.55 15.89
N PHE A 125 4.35 -15.28 15.29
CA PHE A 125 5.34 -16.32 14.98
C PHE A 125 5.82 -17.05 16.24
N LYS A 126 6.15 -16.30 17.30
CA LYS A 126 6.52 -16.90 18.59
C LYS A 126 5.40 -17.77 19.15
N GLY A 127 4.15 -17.30 19.10
CA GLY A 127 2.99 -18.09 19.53
C GLY A 127 2.82 -19.39 18.75
N LEU A 128 3.00 -19.37 17.42
CA LEU A 128 2.94 -20.57 16.58
C LEU A 128 4.08 -21.55 16.88
N VAL A 129 5.29 -21.04 17.10
CA VAL A 129 6.46 -21.86 17.46
C VAL A 129 6.25 -22.53 18.82
N ASN A 130 5.73 -21.81 19.81
CA ASN A 130 5.43 -22.38 21.13
C ASN A 130 4.36 -23.47 21.03
N ALA A 131 3.26 -23.21 20.31
CA ALA A 131 2.20 -24.19 20.08
C ALA A 131 2.70 -25.45 19.34
N LEU A 132 3.65 -25.31 18.40
CA LEU A 132 4.28 -26.46 17.73
C LEU A 132 5.24 -27.24 18.63
N ARG A 133 5.89 -26.57 19.58
CA ARG A 133 6.78 -27.20 20.57
C ARG A 133 6.02 -27.85 21.73
N GLY A 134 4.76 -27.48 21.94
CA GLY A 134 3.92 -28.02 23.01
C GLY A 134 4.12 -27.33 24.37
N GLU A 135 4.63 -26.10 24.36
CA GLU A 135 4.74 -25.23 25.54
C GLU A 135 3.62 -24.18 25.60
#